data_AF-A0A8S9MM64-F1
#
_entry.id   AF-A0A8S9MM64-F1
#
_cell.length_a   1.000
_cell.length_b   1.000
_cell.length_c   1.000
_cell.angle_alpha   90.00
_cell.angle_beta   90.00
_cell.angle_gamma   90.00
#
_symmetry.space_group_name_H-M   'P 1'
#
loop_
_entity.id
_entity.type
_entity.pdbx_description
1 polymer ?
#
loop_
_entity_poly.entity_id
_entity_poly.type
_entity_poly.pdbx_seq_one_letter_code
_entity_poly.pdbx_strand_id
1 'polypeptide(L)'
;MFQVTSPYGKNLHHMENVTVGEFAFTTQESGNYMACFTADTKSHGNKNVSISVDWKTGIAAKDWKNIAKKEKIEGVELEIRKLEASVEAIHENLVYIRNKEADMRTVSEKTNSRVAWFSTMSMGICIAVSGIQVVYLKQYFQKKKLI
;
A
#
# COMPACT_ATOMS: atom_id res chain seq x y z
N MET A 1 8.80 4.71 -27.67
CA MET A 1 7.53 5.34 -27.24
C MET A 1 7.48 5.40 -25.72
N PHE A 2 6.96 6.51 -25.19
CA PHE A 2 6.74 6.72 -23.76
C PHE A 2 5.29 7.17 -23.54
N GLN A 3 4.60 6.60 -22.54
CA GLN A 3 3.24 6.99 -22.19
C GLN A 3 2.98 6.95 -20.68
N VAL A 4 2.12 7.83 -20.19
CA VAL A 4 1.64 7.86 -18.80
C VAL A 4 0.13 7.72 -18.78
N THR A 5 -0.38 6.78 -18.00
CA THR A 5 -1.82 6.48 -17.89
C THR A 5 -2.30 6.66 -16.45
N SER A 6 -3.51 7.20 -16.29
CA SER A 6 -4.18 7.38 -15.00
C SER A 6 -4.74 6.06 -14.45
N PRO A 7 -5.13 6.02 -13.17
CA PRO A 7 -5.75 4.83 -12.55
C PRO A 7 -7.01 4.36 -13.29
N TYR A 8 -7.69 5.26 -14.00
CA TYR A 8 -8.91 5.00 -14.76
C TYR A 8 -8.68 4.75 -16.26
N GLY A 9 -7.42 4.58 -16.67
CA GLY A 9 -7.08 4.28 -18.07
C GLY A 9 -7.00 5.51 -18.98
N LYS A 10 -7.06 6.73 -18.43
CA LYS A 10 -6.90 7.96 -19.24
C LYS A 10 -5.42 8.20 -19.53
N ASN A 11 -5.04 8.32 -20.80
CA ASN A 11 -3.68 8.72 -21.15
C ASN A 11 -3.45 10.19 -20.84
N LEU A 12 -2.47 10.46 -19.98
CA LEU A 12 -2.06 11.80 -19.57
C LEU A 12 -0.94 12.34 -20.46
N HIS A 13 0.02 11.49 -20.79
CA HIS A 13 1.13 11.83 -21.65
C HIS A 13 1.37 10.72 -22.65
N HIS A 14 1.67 11.10 -23.89
CA HIS A 14 2.00 10.18 -24.96
C HIS A 14 3.04 10.86 -25.86
N MET A 15 4.19 10.20 -26.03
CA MET A 15 5.27 10.70 -26.88
C MET A 15 5.91 9.56 -27.67
N GLU A 16 6.06 9.79 -28.96
CA GLU A 16 6.76 8.89 -29.88
C GLU A 16 8.24 9.30 -30.01
N ASN A 17 9.12 8.33 -30.29
CA ASN A 17 10.56 8.57 -30.56
C ASN A 17 11.33 9.41 -29.54
N VAL A 18 11.02 9.28 -28.24
CA VAL A 18 11.74 9.97 -27.16
C VAL A 18 13.07 9.29 -26.86
N THR A 19 14.16 10.05 -26.89
CA THR A 19 15.51 9.62 -26.45
C THR A 19 15.89 10.16 -25.08
N VAL A 20 15.55 11.42 -24.78
CA VAL A 20 15.76 12.10 -23.49
C VAL A 20 14.61 13.09 -23.27
N GLY A 21 14.09 13.18 -22.04
CA GLY A 21 13.08 14.18 -21.69
C GLY A 21 12.78 14.21 -20.20
N GLU A 22 12.27 15.34 -19.72
CA GLU A 22 11.72 15.54 -18.39
C GLU A 22 10.23 15.93 -18.54
N PHE A 23 9.38 15.37 -17.69
CA PHE A 23 7.94 15.63 -17.71
C PHE A 23 7.44 15.74 -16.27
N ALA A 24 6.54 16.70 -16.04
CA ALA A 24 5.89 16.90 -14.77
C ALA A 24 4.39 17.08 -15.00
N PHE A 25 3.59 16.46 -14.13
CA PHE A 25 2.14 16.59 -14.13
C PHE A 25 1.63 16.57 -12.70
N THR A 26 0.46 17.16 -12.48
CA THR A 26 -0.24 17.10 -11.20
C THR A 26 -1.31 16.03 -11.26
N THR A 27 -1.28 15.10 -10.31
CA THR A 27 -2.30 14.06 -10.18
C THR A 27 -3.62 14.69 -9.73
N GLN A 28 -4.70 14.47 -10.48
CA GLN A 28 -6.05 14.93 -10.10
C GLN A 28 -6.84 13.87 -9.34
N GLU A 29 -6.46 12.61 -9.51
CA GLU A 29 -7.20 11.46 -9.00
C GLU A 29 -6.31 10.65 -8.06
N SER A 30 -6.90 10.13 -6.98
CA SER A 30 -6.19 9.20 -6.11
C SER A 30 -6.06 7.84 -6.80
N GLY A 31 -4.85 7.29 -6.85
CA GLY A 31 -4.62 5.95 -7.34
C GLY A 31 -3.24 5.76 -7.97
N ASN A 32 -3.08 4.61 -8.63
CA ASN A 32 -1.82 4.23 -9.27
C ASN A 32 -1.73 4.79 -10.69
N TYR A 33 -0.75 5.65 -10.91
CA TYR A 33 -0.37 6.13 -12.24
C TYR A 33 0.71 5.22 -12.82
N MET A 34 0.60 4.87 -14.10
CA MET A 34 1.54 3.97 -14.78
C MET A 34 2.31 4.73 -15.85
N ALA A 35 3.64 4.68 -15.77
CA ALA A 35 4.54 5.13 -16.82
C ALA A 35 5.08 3.92 -17.59
N CYS A 36 4.90 3.91 -18.90
CA CYS A 36 5.25 2.80 -19.77
C CYS A 36 6.25 3.26 -20.84
N PHE A 37 7.33 2.50 -21.01
CA PHE A 37 8.35 2.68 -22.03
C PHE A 37 8.30 1.49 -22.98
N THR A 38 8.09 1.77 -24.27
CA THR A 38 8.01 0.75 -25.33
C THR A 38 9.10 1.01 -26.35
N ALA A 39 9.99 0.05 -26.56
CA ALA A 39 11.04 0.12 -27.56
C ALA A 39 10.72 -0.84 -28.71
N ASP A 40 10.60 -0.32 -29.94
CA ASP A 40 10.39 -1.15 -31.12
C ASP A 40 11.71 -1.77 -31.59
N THR A 41 11.78 -3.10 -31.52
CA THR A 41 12.96 -3.89 -31.87
C THR A 41 13.34 -3.79 -33.36
N LYS A 42 12.38 -3.45 -34.23
CA LYS A 42 12.59 -3.26 -35.67
C LYS A 42 13.38 -2.00 -36.02
N SER A 43 13.27 -0.94 -35.22
CA SER A 43 13.96 0.34 -35.48
C SER A 43 15.37 0.41 -34.89
N HIS A 44 15.70 -0.44 -33.91
CA HIS A 44 16.95 -0.35 -33.15
C HIS A 44 17.98 -1.44 -33.45
N GLY A 45 17.71 -2.34 -34.40
CA GLY A 45 18.69 -3.27 -34.95
C GLY A 45 19.45 -4.05 -33.87
N ASN A 46 18.77 -4.90 -33.11
CA ASN A 46 19.37 -5.84 -32.15
C ASN A 46 20.30 -5.22 -31.08
N LYS A 47 20.23 -3.91 -30.83
CA LYS A 47 21.01 -3.22 -29.79
C LYS A 47 20.27 -3.26 -28.46
N ASN A 48 20.99 -3.52 -27.37
CA ASN A 48 20.47 -3.42 -26.01
C ASN A 48 20.04 -1.97 -25.73
N VAL A 49 18.79 -1.77 -25.35
CA VAL A 49 18.25 -0.46 -24.96
C VAL A 49 18.40 -0.31 -23.45
N SER A 50 19.17 0.69 -23.01
CA SER A 50 19.28 1.06 -21.60
C SER A 50 18.42 2.29 -21.33
N ILE A 51 17.58 2.23 -20.30
CA ILE A 51 16.68 3.32 -19.89
C ILE A 51 17.07 3.73 -18.48
N SER A 52 17.44 5.01 -18.29
CA SER A 52 17.64 5.61 -16.98
C SER A 52 16.42 6.46 -16.64
N VAL A 53 15.79 6.19 -15.49
CA VAL A 53 14.58 6.88 -15.03
C VAL A 53 14.82 7.42 -13.63
N ASP A 54 14.65 8.73 -13.46
CA ASP A 54 14.59 9.39 -12.16
C ASP A 54 13.14 9.79 -11.88
N TRP A 55 12.59 9.35 -10.75
CA TRP A 55 11.19 9.56 -10.40
C TRP A 55 11.07 10.39 -9.12
N LYS A 56 10.37 11.52 -9.21
CA LYS A 56 10.10 12.42 -8.07
C LYS A 56 8.61 12.57 -7.87
N THR A 57 8.17 12.57 -6.62
CA THR A 57 6.77 12.81 -6.22
C THR A 57 6.68 13.82 -5.09
N GLY A 58 5.48 14.37 -4.90
CA GLY A 58 5.19 15.30 -3.81
C GLY A 58 6.08 16.54 -3.83
N ILE A 59 6.68 16.87 -2.69
CA ILE A 59 7.49 18.08 -2.48
C ILE A 59 8.76 18.06 -3.32
N ALA A 60 9.35 16.88 -3.53
CA ALA A 60 10.58 16.71 -4.33
C ALA A 60 10.33 16.97 -5.82
N ALA A 61 9.08 16.86 -6.29
CA ALA A 61 8.68 17.16 -7.66
C ALA A 61 8.27 18.63 -7.86
N LYS A 62 8.13 19.43 -6.78
CA LYS A 62 7.79 20.85 -6.90
C LYS A 62 8.98 21.66 -7.41
N ASP A 63 8.73 22.55 -8.37
CA ASP A 63 9.74 23.46 -8.89
C ASP A 63 9.89 24.71 -8.01
N TRP A 64 10.65 24.53 -6.92
CA TRP A 64 10.97 25.59 -5.97
C TRP A 64 11.71 26.77 -6.60
N LYS A 65 12.46 26.55 -7.69
CA LYS A 65 13.22 27.62 -8.37
C LYS A 65 12.27 28.57 -9.09
N ASN A 66 11.24 28.03 -9.74
CA ASN A 66 10.20 28.84 -10.39
C ASN A 66 9.29 29.54 -9.38
N ILE A 67 8.95 28.89 -8.25
CA ILE A 67 8.21 29.53 -7.15
C ILE A 67 8.99 30.71 -6.57
N ALA A 68 10.28 30.51 -6.25
CA ALA A 68 11.13 31.57 -5.68
C ALA A 68 11.24 32.80 -6.59
N LYS A 69 11.39 32.59 -7.90
CA LYS A 69 11.45 33.69 -8.88
C LYS A 69 10.12 34.44 -9.01
N LYS A 70 8.99 33.73 -8.99
CA LYS A 70 7.65 34.32 -9.12
C LYS A 70 7.25 35.13 -7.89
N GLU A 71 7.57 34.63 -6.70
CA GLU A 71 7.24 35.30 -5.44
C GLU A 71 8.33 36.27 -4.96
N LYS A 72 9.44 36.42 -5.71
CA LYS A 72 10.63 37.22 -5.34
C LYS A 72 11.16 36.88 -3.93
N ILE A 73 11.16 35.60 -3.60
CA ILE A 73 11.60 35.12 -2.29
C ILE A 73 13.11 34.86 -2.33
N GLU A 74 13.86 35.54 -1.45
CA GLU A 74 15.32 35.40 -1.37
C GLU A 74 15.74 34.44 -0.25
N GLY A 75 16.68 33.54 -0.57
CA GLY A 75 17.46 32.76 0.41
C GLY A 75 16.65 32.02 1.48
N VAL A 76 16.65 32.56 2.70
CA VAL A 76 16.14 31.91 3.93
C VAL A 76 14.63 31.68 3.90
N GLU A 77 13.86 32.60 3.34
CA GLU A 77 12.39 32.46 3.30
C GLU A 77 11.95 31.29 2.39
N LEU A 78 12.71 31.00 1.33
CA LEU A 78 12.46 29.82 0.49
C LEU A 78 12.71 28.52 1.26
N GLU A 79 13.77 28.48 2.08
CA GLU A 79 14.06 27.32 2.91
C GLU A 79 12.97 27.10 3.96
N ILE A 80 12.47 28.16 4.61
CA ILE A 80 11.34 28.07 5.55
C ILE A 80 10.08 27.52 4.84
N ARG A 81 9.75 28.00 3.64
CA ARG A 81 8.61 27.49 2.85
C ARG A 81 8.78 26.01 2.47
N LYS A 82 9.99 25.55 2.17
CA LYS A 82 10.27 24.13 1.91
C LYS A 82 10.07 23.27 3.16
N LEU A 83 10.55 23.76 4.32
CA LEU A 83 10.36 23.11 5.61
C LEU A 83 8.89 23.03 5.98
N GLU A 84 8.14 24.13 5.84
CA GLU A 84 6.70 24.19 6.08
C GLU A 84 5.96 23.16 5.22
N ALA A 85 6.22 23.15 3.91
CA ALA A 85 5.62 22.17 3.01
C ALA A 85 5.98 20.72 3.40
N SER A 86 7.20 20.49 3.89
CA SER A 86 7.66 19.19 4.37
C SER A 86 6.93 18.74 5.63
N VAL A 87 6.74 19.64 6.58
CA VAL A 87 5.99 19.38 7.81
C VAL A 87 4.52 19.09 7.49
N GLU A 88 3.91 19.86 6.60
CA GLU A 88 2.52 19.64 6.18
C GLU A 88 2.33 18.24 5.59
N ALA A 89 3.20 17.82 4.67
CA ALA A 89 3.12 16.48 4.09
C ALA A 89 3.36 15.37 5.12
N ILE A 90 4.24 15.59 6.11
CA ILE A 90 4.42 14.63 7.21
C ILE A 90 3.15 14.57 8.07
N HIS A 91 2.55 15.71 8.38
CA HIS A 91 1.33 15.79 9.19
C HIS A 91 0.18 15.03 8.53
N GLU A 92 -0.07 15.26 7.24
CA GLU A 92 -1.08 14.52 6.48
C GLU A 92 -0.84 12.99 6.51
N ASN A 93 0.41 12.56 6.35
CA ASN A 93 0.78 11.14 6.44
C ASN A 93 0.54 10.56 7.84
N LEU A 94 0.85 11.31 8.90
CA LEU A 94 0.60 10.87 10.27
C LEU A 94 -0.90 10.72 10.56
N VAL A 95 -1.72 11.67 10.09
CA VAL A 95 -3.18 11.58 10.19
C VAL A 95 -3.71 10.35 9.45
N TYR A 96 -3.21 10.09 8.24
CA TYR A 96 -3.57 8.89 7.48
C TYR A 96 -3.20 7.60 8.22
N ILE A 97 -1.97 7.50 8.76
CA ILE A 97 -1.52 6.32 9.50
C ILE A 97 -2.36 6.13 10.78
N ARG A 98 -2.68 7.21 11.49
CA ARG A 98 -3.54 7.17 12.68
C ARG A 98 -4.93 6.63 12.38
N ASN A 99 -5.56 7.11 11.31
CA ASN A 99 -6.89 6.62 10.90
C ASN A 99 -6.85 5.13 10.53
N LYS A 100 -5.82 4.73 9.78
CA LYS A 100 -5.59 3.31 9.44
C LYS A 100 -5.37 2.43 10.67
N GLU A 101 -4.64 2.92 11.67
CA GLU A 101 -4.43 2.22 12.94
C GLU A 101 -5.75 2.04 13.71
N ALA A 102 -6.58 3.09 13.78
CA ALA A 102 -7.88 3.05 14.44
C ALA A 102 -8.83 2.03 13.80
N ASP A 103 -8.88 2.00 12.46
CA ASP A 103 -9.65 1.01 11.71
C ASP A 103 -9.12 -0.42 11.98
N MET A 104 -7.79 -0.59 11.95
CA MET A 104 -7.16 -1.88 12.19
C MET A 104 -7.38 -2.38 13.62
N ARG A 105 -7.37 -1.51 14.63
CA ARG A 105 -7.70 -1.86 16.02
C ARG A 105 -9.13 -2.40 16.12
N THR A 106 -10.09 -1.72 15.51
CA THR A 106 -11.50 -2.15 15.52
C THR A 106 -11.69 -3.54 14.90
N VAL A 107 -11.00 -3.82 13.79
CA VAL A 107 -11.03 -5.14 13.13
C VAL A 107 -10.35 -6.20 14.00
N SER A 108 -9.23 -5.85 14.64
CA SER A 108 -8.48 -6.75 15.53
C SER A 108 -9.33 -7.17 16.74
N GLU A 109 -10.00 -6.22 17.40
CA GLU A 109 -10.87 -6.48 18.56
C GLU A 109 -12.05 -7.39 18.20
N LYS A 110 -12.76 -7.10 17.10
CA LYS A 110 -13.88 -7.93 16.62
C LYS A 110 -13.43 -9.35 16.24
N THR A 111 -12.27 -9.47 15.62
CA THR A 111 -11.71 -10.78 15.24
C THR A 111 -11.31 -11.57 16.47
N ASN A 112 -10.61 -10.93 17.42
CA ASN A 112 -10.14 -11.56 18.65
C ASN A 112 -11.30 -12.11 19.49
N SER A 113 -12.38 -11.34 19.66
CA SER A 113 -13.57 -11.79 20.40
C SER A 113 -14.23 -13.03 19.78
N ARG A 114 -14.37 -13.05 18.44
CA ARG A 114 -14.93 -14.21 17.73
C ARG A 114 -14.03 -15.44 17.86
N VAL A 115 -12.72 -15.27 17.71
CA VAL A 115 -11.73 -16.35 17.85
C VAL A 115 -11.75 -16.91 19.26
N ALA A 116 -11.79 -16.06 20.28
CA ALA A 116 -11.88 -16.49 21.68
C ALA A 116 -13.14 -17.32 21.92
N TRP A 117 -14.31 -16.86 21.45
CA TRP A 117 -15.57 -17.61 21.58
C TRP A 117 -15.51 -18.98 20.91
N PHE A 118 -15.02 -19.07 19.67
CA PHE A 118 -14.87 -20.33 18.95
C PHE A 118 -13.88 -21.27 19.64
N SER A 119 -12.77 -20.75 20.17
CA SER A 119 -11.78 -21.52 20.92
C SER A 119 -12.37 -22.12 22.20
N THR A 120 -13.11 -21.32 22.98
CA THR A 120 -13.81 -21.80 24.18
C THR A 120 -14.84 -22.88 23.85
N MET A 121 -15.64 -22.69 22.80
CA MET A 121 -16.60 -23.69 22.35
C MET A 121 -15.92 -25.00 21.96
N SER A 122 -14.83 -24.93 21.19
CA SER A 122 -14.06 -26.10 20.78
C SER A 122 -13.48 -26.86 21.98
N MET A 123 -12.92 -26.16 22.97
CA MET A 123 -12.39 -26.78 24.17
C MET A 123 -13.50 -27.51 24.95
N GLY A 124 -14.68 -26.91 25.07
CA GLY A 124 -15.85 -27.53 25.71
C GLY A 124 -16.29 -28.83 25.02
N ILE A 125 -16.33 -28.83 23.68
CA ILE A 125 -16.65 -30.03 22.89
C ILE A 125 -15.63 -31.14 23.16
N CYS A 126 -14.33 -30.83 23.17
CA CYS A 126 -13.28 -31.81 23.47
C CYS A 126 -13.48 -32.47 24.84
N ILE A 127 -13.74 -31.67 25.88
CA ILE A 127 -13.97 -32.17 27.25
C ILE A 127 -15.21 -33.08 27.29
N ALA A 128 -16.31 -32.67 26.65
CA ALA A 128 -17.53 -33.47 26.59
C ALA A 128 -17.30 -34.82 25.90
N VAL A 129 -16.61 -34.83 24.75
CA VAL A 129 -16.27 -36.06 24.02
C VAL A 129 -15.39 -36.98 24.87
N SER A 130 -14.36 -36.43 25.52
CA SER A 130 -13.50 -37.22 26.42
C SER A 130 -14.29 -37.83 27.59
N GLY A 131 -15.22 -37.08 28.20
CA GLY A 131 -16.09 -37.59 29.26
C GLY A 131 -16.99 -38.74 28.78
N ILE A 132 -17.64 -38.56 27.63
CA ILE A 132 -18.48 -39.60 27.01
C ILE A 132 -17.65 -40.85 26.72
N GLN A 133 -16.44 -40.69 26.18
CA GLN A 133 -15.54 -41.80 25.87
C GLN A 133 -15.20 -42.63 27.11
N VAL A 134 -14.94 -41.99 28.25
CA VAL A 134 -14.67 -42.68 29.54
C VAL A 134 -15.90 -43.41 30.06
N VAL A 135 -17.08 -42.79 30.00
CA VAL A 135 -18.34 -43.42 30.43
C VAL A 135 -18.67 -44.63 29.57
N TYR A 136 -18.53 -44.50 28.25
CA TYR A 136 -18.77 -45.59 27.30
C TYR A 136 -17.84 -46.78 27.57
N LEU A 137 -16.54 -46.54 27.76
CA LEU A 137 -15.57 -47.58 28.13
C LEU A 137 -15.93 -48.26 29.45
N LYS A 138 -16.31 -47.50 30.49
CA LYS A 138 -16.74 -48.08 31.77
C LYS A 138 -17.97 -48.97 31.62
N GLN A 139 -18.99 -48.52 30.91
CA GLN A 139 -20.20 -49.31 30.66
C GLN A 139 -19.90 -50.57 29.84
N TYR A 140 -18.99 -50.46 28.86
CA TYR A 140 -18.57 -51.59 28.05
C TYR A 140 -17.88 -52.67 28.90
N PHE A 141 -16.93 -52.30 29.77
CA PHE A 141 -16.26 -53.24 30.68
C PHE A 141 -17.23 -53.90 31.68
N GLN A 142 -18.17 -53.13 32.25
CA GLN A 142 -19.19 -53.67 33.16
C GLN A 142 -20.12 -54.67 32.48
N LYS A 143 -20.58 -54.38 31.25
CA LYS A 143 -21.45 -55.29 30.49
C LYS A 143 -20.76 -56.58 30.07
N LYS A 144 -19.44 -56.53 29.83
CA LYS A 144 -18.63 -57.70 29.45
C LYS A 144 -18.14 -58.51 30.66
N LYS A 145 -18.42 -58.11 31.90
CA LYS A 145 -17.94 -58.76 33.14
C LYS A 145 -16.41 -59.03 33.13
N LEU A 146 -15.64 -58.08 32.59
CA LEU A 146 -14.17 -58.16 32.53
C LEU A 146 -13.50 -57.53 33.76
N ILE A 147 -14.30 -56.94 34.66
CA ILE A 147 -13.99 -56.53 36.03
C ILE A 147 -15.17 -56.97 36.89
#